data_AF-A0A4Q5PH44-F1
#
_entry.id   AF-A0A4Q5PH44-F1
#
_cell.length_a   1.000
_cell.length_b   1.000
_cell.length_c   1.000
_cell.angle_alpha   90.00
_cell.angle_beta   90.00
_cell.angle_gamma   90.00
#
_symmetry.space_group_name_H-M   'P 1'
#
loop_
_entity.id
_entity.type
_entity.pdbx_description
1 polymer ?
#
loop_
_entity_poly.entity_id
_entity_poly.type
_entity_poly.pdbx_seq_one_letter_code
_entity_poly.pdbx_strand_id
1 'polypeptide(L)'
;MFTYELLQNCISTSEVETELRALCETFGDIQELKVINAPACVTPRRSCMRPTAEASVLRGKRRAMCFLRMASGQQEEALLSHIGKDARKGRFGGDVVLVIELKDPPHIVHH
;
A
#
# COMPACT_ATOMS: atom_id res chain seq x y z
N MET A 1 -2.62 15.95 -12.27
CA MET A 1 -1.37 15.50 -11.62
C MET A 1 -1.77 14.50 -10.56
N PHE A 2 -1.35 13.25 -10.70
CA PHE A 2 -1.60 12.20 -9.71
C PHE A 2 -0.47 12.23 -8.68
N THR A 3 -0.81 12.38 -7.39
CA THR A 3 0.18 12.39 -6.30
C THR A 3 -0.04 11.22 -5.36
N TYR A 4 1.03 10.80 -4.67
CA TYR A 4 0.98 9.74 -3.65
C TYR A 4 -0.09 10.00 -2.56
N GLU A 5 -0.43 11.26 -2.29
CA GLU A 5 -1.50 11.65 -1.36
C GLU A 5 -2.89 11.13 -1.76
N LEU A 6 -3.17 10.95 -3.05
CA LEU A 6 -4.42 10.35 -3.52
C LEU A 6 -4.52 8.89 -3.07
N LEU A 7 -3.42 8.16 -3.20
CA LEU A 7 -3.33 6.76 -2.78
C LEU A 7 -3.49 6.62 -1.25
N GLN A 8 -3.03 7.60 -0.48
CA GLN A 8 -3.22 7.62 0.99
C GLN A 8 -4.67 7.89 1.40
N ASN A 9 -5.50 8.45 0.52
CA ASN A 9 -6.92 8.65 0.79
C ASN A 9 -7.77 7.41 0.48
N CYS A 10 -7.24 6.42 -0.22
CA CYS A 10 -7.93 5.18 -0.52
C CYS A 10 -8.25 4.39 0.75
N ILE A 11 -9.42 3.77 0.79
CA ILE A 11 -9.92 2.97 1.91
C ILE A 11 -9.63 1.49 1.67
N SER A 12 -9.53 1.10 0.40
CA SER A 12 -9.43 -0.29 -0.04
C SER A 12 -8.25 -0.53 -0.98
N THR A 13 -7.74 -1.76 -1.01
CA THR A 13 -6.68 -2.17 -1.93
C THR A 13 -7.10 -2.10 -3.39
N SER A 14 -8.37 -2.32 -3.71
CA SER A 14 -8.89 -2.23 -5.08
C SER A 14 -8.87 -0.80 -5.63
N GLU A 15 -9.13 0.20 -4.79
CA GLU A 15 -9.02 1.62 -5.18
C GLU A 15 -7.57 1.97 -5.47
N VAL A 16 -6.67 1.57 -4.56
CA VAL A 16 -5.23 1.76 -4.75
C VAL A 16 -4.75 1.08 -6.04
N GLU A 17 -5.17 -0.16 -6.30
CA GLU A 17 -4.78 -0.89 -7.50
C GLU A 17 -5.25 -0.16 -8.77
N THR A 18 -6.51 0.29 -8.79
CA THR A 18 -7.09 0.97 -9.95
C THR A 18 -6.38 2.30 -10.24
N GLU A 19 -6.16 3.11 -9.20
CA GLU A 19 -5.48 4.40 -9.31
C GLU A 19 -4.00 4.22 -9.69
N LEU A 20 -3.32 3.25 -9.07
CA LEU A 20 -1.92 2.96 -9.37
C LEU A 20 -1.78 2.41 -10.78
N ARG A 21 -2.72 1.56 -11.24
CA ARG A 21 -2.75 1.06 -12.61
C ARG A 21 -2.92 2.20 -13.61
N ALA A 22 -3.91 3.07 -13.43
CA ALA A 22 -4.14 4.22 -14.31
C ALA A 22 -2.93 5.15 -14.37
N LEU A 23 -2.27 5.34 -13.22
CA LEU A 23 -1.02 6.09 -13.15
C LEU A 23 0.08 5.41 -13.99
N CYS A 24 0.29 4.11 -13.80
CA CYS A 24 1.33 3.37 -14.51
C CYS A 24 1.06 3.33 -16.03
N GLU A 25 -0.19 3.18 -16.46
CA GLU A 25 -0.59 3.25 -17.88
C GLU A 25 -0.25 4.60 -18.53
N THR A 26 -0.16 5.68 -17.74
CA THR A 26 0.28 6.99 -18.23
C THR A 26 1.78 7.00 -18.57
N PHE A 27 2.59 6.18 -17.91
CA PHE A 27 4.04 6.07 -18.16
C PHE A 27 4.39 4.96 -19.13
N GLY A 28 3.56 3.91 -19.22
CA GLY A 28 3.83 2.78 -20.09
C GLY A 28 3.03 1.53 -19.79
N ASP A 29 3.47 0.43 -20.38
CA ASP A 29 2.83 -0.87 -20.23
C ASP A 29 3.25 -1.54 -18.91
N ILE A 30 2.28 -2.12 -18.22
CA ILE A 30 2.45 -2.75 -16.91
C ILE A 30 2.60 -4.26 -17.13
N GLN A 31 3.77 -4.80 -16.78
CA GLN A 31 3.97 -6.25 -16.83
C GLN A 31 3.29 -6.95 -15.66
N GLU A 32 3.42 -6.39 -14.47
CA GLU A 32 2.83 -6.96 -13.26
C GLU A 32 2.42 -5.86 -12.29
N LEU A 33 1.21 -5.98 -11.75
CA LEU A 33 0.73 -5.16 -10.66
C LEU A 33 0.01 -6.08 -9.66
N LYS A 34 0.47 -6.08 -8.43
CA LYS A 34 -0.08 -6.90 -7.36
C LYS A 34 -0.20 -6.10 -6.08
N VAL A 35 -1.43 -5.89 -5.62
CA VAL A 35 -1.69 -5.21 -4.36
C VAL A 35 -2.06 -6.26 -3.30
N ILE A 36 -1.30 -6.28 -2.22
CA ILE A 36 -1.59 -7.10 -1.05
C ILE A 36 -1.95 -6.22 0.14
N ASN A 37 -2.99 -6.62 0.86
CA ASN A 37 -3.32 -6.03 2.14
C ASN A 37 -2.27 -6.50 3.16
N ALA A 38 -1.47 -5.57 3.67
CA ALA A 38 -0.53 -5.82 4.74
C ALA A 38 -1.24 -5.50 6.07
N PRO A 39 -1.65 -6.52 6.86
CA PRO A 39 -2.17 -6.26 8.18
C PRO A 39 -1.09 -5.54 9.00
N ALA A 40 -1.50 -4.52 9.76
CA ALA A 40 -0.56 -3.84 10.62
C ALA A 40 0.07 -4.86 11.57
N CYS A 41 1.41 -4.93 11.57
CA CYS A 41 2.16 -5.90 12.37
C CYS A 41 1.62 -5.97 13.80
N VAL A 42 1.03 -7.12 14.14
CA VAL A 42 0.87 -7.55 15.51
C VAL A 42 2.28 -7.93 15.96
N THR A 43 2.97 -7.04 16.67
CA THR A 43 4.20 -7.44 17.34
C THR A 43 3.80 -8.37 18.49
N PRO A 44 4.23 -9.65 18.52
CA PRO A 44 4.25 -10.36 19.77
C PRO A 44 5.39 -9.73 20.59
N ARG A 45 5.06 -8.77 21.45
CA ARG A 45 6.00 -8.35 22.48
C ARG A 45 6.15 -9.56 23.40
N ARG A 46 7.28 -10.27 23.27
CA ARG A 46 7.66 -11.41 24.12
C ARG A 46 7.33 -11.08 25.58
N SER A 47 6.67 -12.03 26.24
CA SER A 47 6.22 -12.00 27.64
C SER A 47 4.82 -11.42 27.84
N CYS A 48 3.78 -12.22 27.58
CA CYS A 48 2.61 -12.36 28.46
C CYS A 48 1.81 -13.60 28.07
N MET A 49 1.57 -14.42 29.07
CA MET A 49 0.79 -15.64 29.09
C MET A 49 -0.71 -15.29 29.20
N ARG A 50 -1.57 -16.15 28.63
CA ARG A 50 -3.06 -16.21 28.68
C ARG A 50 -3.82 -15.51 27.53
N PRO A 51 -4.57 -16.26 26.70
CA PRO A 51 -5.54 -15.70 25.78
C PRO A 51 -6.84 -15.45 26.56
N THR A 52 -7.08 -14.22 26.98
CA THR A 52 -8.46 -13.75 27.25
C THR A 52 -9.00 -13.14 25.96
N ALA A 53 -10.19 -13.60 25.60
CA ALA A 53 -10.93 -13.26 24.41
C ALA A 53 -11.24 -11.76 24.38
N GLU A 54 -10.29 -10.97 23.92
CA GLU A 54 -10.44 -9.63 23.39
C GLU A 54 -9.13 -9.39 22.65
N ALA A 55 -9.04 -9.99 21.45
CA ALA A 55 -8.11 -9.53 20.45
C ALA A 55 -8.53 -8.11 20.12
N SER A 56 -8.11 -7.17 20.99
CA SER A 56 -8.18 -5.75 20.76
C SER A 56 -7.70 -5.59 19.34
N VAL A 57 -8.65 -5.19 18.49
CA VAL A 57 -8.42 -4.62 17.18
C VAL A 57 -7.38 -3.54 17.41
N LEU A 58 -6.11 -3.93 17.36
CA LEU A 58 -5.02 -3.00 17.30
C LEU A 58 -5.29 -2.32 15.98
N ARG A 59 -5.90 -1.13 16.06
CA ARG A 59 -6.00 -0.12 15.00
C ARG A 59 -4.59 0.28 14.59
N GLY A 60 -3.80 -0.68 14.14
CA GLY A 60 -2.62 -0.40 13.38
C GLY A 60 -3.13 0.08 12.03
N LYS A 61 -2.54 1.19 11.57
CA LYS A 61 -2.85 1.78 10.27
C LYS A 61 -2.86 0.68 9.21
N ARG A 62 -3.97 0.51 8.51
CA ARG A 62 -4.07 -0.45 7.40
C ARG A 62 -3.08 -0.02 6.33
N ARG A 63 -2.33 -0.98 5.79
CA ARG A 63 -1.33 -0.71 4.77
C ARG A 63 -1.58 -1.60 3.56
N ALA A 64 -1.45 -1.03 2.37
CA ALA A 64 -1.37 -1.78 1.14
C ALA A 64 0.11 -1.85 0.73
N MET A 65 0.61 -3.05 0.48
CA MET A 65 1.87 -3.23 -0.24
C MET A 65 1.53 -3.48 -1.71
N CYS A 66 2.07 -2.66 -2.59
CA CYS A 66 1.87 -2.78 -4.03
C CYS A 66 3.20 -3.18 -4.66
N PHE A 67 3.20 -4.32 -5.33
CA PHE A 67 4.30 -4.79 -6.17
C PHE A 67 3.96 -4.40 -7.59
N LEU A 68 4.89 -3.71 -8.23
CA LEU A 68 4.71 -3.21 -9.58
C LEU A 68 5.96 -3.51 -10.40
N ARG A 69 5.72 -3.92 -11.64
CA ARG A 69 6.74 -4.10 -12.65
C ARG A 69 6.31 -3.46 -13.96
N MET A 70 7.11 -2.52 -14.46
CA MET A 70 6.89 -1.90 -15.77
C MET A 70 7.53 -2.73 -16.88
N ALA A 71 7.11 -2.53 -18.13
CA ALA A 71 7.70 -3.17 -19.31
C ALA A 71 9.17 -2.75 -19.55
N SER A 72 9.54 -1.53 -19.14
CA SER A 72 10.91 -1.02 -19.27
C SER A 72 11.37 -0.31 -18.01
N GLY A 73 12.68 -0.40 -17.72
CA GLY A 73 13.30 0.29 -16.58
C GLY A 73 13.19 1.82 -16.65
N GLN A 74 13.13 2.40 -17.86
CA GLN A 74 12.91 3.86 -18.01
C GLN A 74 11.52 4.30 -17.53
N GLN A 75 10.49 3.48 -17.80
CA GLN A 75 9.12 3.77 -17.37
C GLN A 75 8.99 3.63 -15.85
N GLU A 76 9.65 2.62 -15.29
CA GLU A 76 9.74 2.43 -13.84
C GLU A 76 10.41 3.62 -13.15
N GLU A 77 11.55 4.09 -13.68
CA GLU A 77 12.26 5.24 -13.13
C GLU A 77 11.43 6.53 -13.22
N ALA A 78 10.75 6.75 -14.36
CA ALA A 78 9.87 7.89 -14.54
C ALA A 78 8.71 7.89 -13.54
N LEU A 79 8.07 6.74 -13.34
CA LEU A 79 7.01 6.57 -12.35
C LEU A 79 7.54 6.81 -10.93
N LEU A 80 8.66 6.19 -10.56
CA LEU A 80 9.27 6.37 -9.24
C LEU A 80 9.64 7.82 -8.97
N SER A 81 10.10 8.54 -9.99
CA SER A 81 10.36 9.97 -9.92
C SER A 81 9.05 10.76 -9.70
N HIS A 82 7.97 10.39 -10.39
CA HIS A 82 6.67 11.06 -10.30
C HIS A 82 5.94 10.86 -8.97
N ILE A 83 5.97 9.64 -8.41
CA ILE A 83 5.33 9.31 -7.13
C ILE A 83 5.92 10.15 -5.97
N GLY A 84 7.08 10.78 -6.16
CA GLY A 84 7.67 11.71 -5.21
C GLY A 84 8.52 11.02 -4.15
N LYS A 85 9.29 11.81 -3.39
CA LYS A 85 10.22 11.30 -2.37
C LYS A 85 9.51 10.86 -1.07
N ASP A 86 8.28 11.33 -0.86
CA ASP A 86 7.48 11.07 0.34
C ASP A 86 6.83 9.69 0.37
N ALA A 87 6.65 9.06 -0.79
CA ALA A 87 6.16 7.69 -0.84
C ALA A 87 7.20 6.71 -0.32
N ARG A 88 6.77 5.81 0.58
CA ARG A 88 7.59 4.67 1.00
C ARG A 88 7.70 3.66 -0.15
N LYS A 89 8.69 3.87 -1.01
CA LYS A 89 9.04 2.99 -2.12
C LYS A 89 10.34 2.23 -1.84
N GLY A 90 10.41 1.01 -2.35
CA GLY A 90 11.60 0.16 -2.32
C GLY A 90 11.71 -0.64 -3.60
N ARG A 91 12.84 -1.32 -3.79
CA ARG A 91 13.04 -2.30 -4.86
C ARG A 91 13.26 -3.67 -4.25
N PHE A 92 12.53 -4.66 -4.73
CA PHE A 92 12.64 -6.05 -4.28
C PHE A 92 12.64 -6.96 -5.51
N GLY A 93 13.71 -7.71 -5.75
CA GLY A 93 13.75 -8.68 -6.85
C GLY A 93 13.72 -8.09 -8.28
N GLY A 94 13.76 -6.77 -8.43
CA GLY A 94 13.51 -6.09 -9.70
C GLY A 94 12.11 -5.52 -9.83
N ASP A 95 11.26 -5.73 -8.84
CA ASP A 95 9.94 -5.13 -8.72
C ASP A 95 10.00 -3.88 -7.83
N VAL A 96 9.20 -2.88 -8.19
CA VAL A 96 8.92 -1.72 -7.36
C VAL A 96 7.94 -2.13 -6.29
N VAL A 97 8.30 -1.88 -5.04
CA VAL A 97 7.42 -2.11 -3.89
C VAL A 97 7.03 -0.77 -3.29
N LEU A 98 5.73 -0.47 -3.28
CA LEU A 98 5.15 0.73 -2.69
C LEU A 98 4.36 0.35 -1.46
N VAL A 99 4.62 1.01 -0.33
CA VAL A 99 3.85 0.85 0.91
C VAL A 99 2.98 2.08 1.10
N ILE A 100 1.67 1.89 0.97
CA ILE A 100 0.67 2.95 1.08
C ILE A 100 -0.12 2.73 2.37
N GLU A 101 -0.20 3.76 3.21
CA GLU A 101 -1.10 3.73 4.36
C GLU A 101 -2.52 4.06 3.88
N LEU A 102 -3.45 3.13 4.08
CA LEU A 102 -4.85 3.31 3.72
C LEU A 102 -5.57 4.12 4.79
N LYS A 103 -6.57 4.90 4.37
CA LYS A 103 -7.43 5.64 5.28
C LYS A 103 -8.23 4.65 6.15
N ASP A 104 -8.30 4.94 7.45
CA ASP A 104 -9.13 4.17 8.36
C ASP A 104 -10.60 4.35 7.92
N PRO A 105 -11.38 3.27 7.77
CA PRO A 105 -12.79 3.44 7.42
C PRO A 105 -13.47 4.12 8.61
N PRO A 106 -14.45 5.02 8.39
CA PRO A 106 -15.17 5.62 9.49
C PRO A 106 -15.77 4.48 10.33
N HIS A 107 -15.32 4.36 11.58
CA HIS A 107 -15.87 3.41 12.53
C HIS A 107 -17.33 3.82 12.76
N ILE A 108 -18.26 3.12 12.13
CA ILE A 108 -19.66 3.19 12.49
C ILE A 108 -19.77 2.53 13.87
N VAL A 109 -19.65 3.34 14.92
CA VAL A 109 -20.08 2.98 16.27
C VAL A 109 -21.60 2.83 16.22
N HIS A 110 -22.08 1.60 16.09
CA HIS A 110 -23.46 1.28 16.48
C HIS A 110 -23.53 1.51 18.00
N HIS A 111 -24.25 2.56 18.38
CA HIS A 111 -24.57 2.92 19.75
C HIS A 111 -25.82 2.18 20.23
#